data_AF-Q82C50-F1
#
_entry.id   AF-Q82C50-F1
#
_cell.length_a   1.000
_cell.length_b   1.000
_cell.length_c   1.000
_cell.angle_alpha   90.00
_cell.angle_beta   90.00
_cell.angle_gamma   90.00
#
_symmetry.space_group_name_H-M   'P 1'
#
loop_
_entity.id
_entity.type
_entity.pdbx_description
1 polymer ?
#
loop_
_entity_poly.entity_id
_entity_poly.type
_entity_poly.pdbx_seq_one_letter_code
_entity_poly.pdbx_strand_id
1 'polypeptide(L)'
;MARHLFGLSPADVTVSQSGTSLVLQPGSVGTAWDARSGGTQITDLTDLSGTPITTVTSDSYSVIGFYGPDGVTTIYLDFGFSGGRALMQATDLGNAIDDLQTNKANLAGDTFTGPVVLSGTGSDLTVGGVVNTTGPATVNLGSGSPSYASLPKGIAGRSENAGLIIGSSYIGGDDDGTGTDSTGRLNLYSYQRANVGSFGENIRHFMMRSDAKTMQAFYIPVQTSNKKGGYDATTRDPLSTGVSWKPVVWQGAHYEANDHGSVHGHWELEVADATGALQGRLEIPFIDQSKLSNAVDTTTIGIAWTNIRTNLADFSIRAQNITSGDYAGQNTALRIGGNNTVNKDVLLSISSDMQNSGRRWGFRANTDTESTGNAGTNFQLLRYADDGSQLGTALFVQRADGQITTGSPAAKGARLALVWGTNAVQGFSAQPSSSPGAAAGFDAVMTATTDRAYQANVIGDANRRLVVFADGKTEWGDGTATRDANLYRSAAGRLKTDTAFSVGTNLLINTTSVGAGVGVLGIANATTVPTANPTSGGVLYVEAGALKYRGSSGTVTTIAPA
;
A
#
# COMPACT_ATOMS: atom_id res chain seq x y z
N MET A 1 1.27 -63.79 -29.66
CA MET A 1 2.30 -63.40 -30.64
C MET A 1 1.99 -64.12 -31.93
N ALA A 2 2.30 -63.59 -33.12
CA ALA A 2 1.95 -64.27 -34.37
C ALA A 2 2.65 -65.64 -34.50
N ARG A 3 2.03 -66.60 -35.22
CA ARG A 3 2.65 -67.87 -35.64
C ARG A 3 3.68 -67.59 -36.73
N HIS A 4 4.82 -68.26 -36.66
CA HIS A 4 5.91 -68.06 -37.61
C HIS A 4 5.90 -69.08 -38.74
N LEU A 5 6.20 -68.63 -39.96
CA LEU A 5 6.37 -69.48 -41.14
C LEU A 5 7.71 -70.20 -41.10
N PHE A 6 7.71 -71.50 -41.29
CA PHE A 6 8.90 -72.34 -41.42
C PHE A 6 8.95 -72.97 -42.81
N GLY A 7 10.14 -73.01 -43.40
CA GLY A 7 10.37 -73.62 -44.71
C GLY A 7 10.20 -72.65 -45.89
N LEU A 8 9.99 -73.21 -47.09
CA LEU A 8 9.81 -72.52 -48.37
C LEU A 8 11.04 -71.75 -48.88
N SER A 9 12.22 -71.90 -48.26
CA SER A 9 13.48 -71.47 -48.87
C SER A 9 14.04 -72.56 -49.81
N PRO A 10 14.96 -72.21 -50.73
CA PRO A 10 15.59 -73.20 -51.62
C PRO A 10 16.38 -74.30 -50.90
N ALA A 11 16.68 -74.14 -49.60
CA ALA A 11 17.36 -75.14 -48.78
C ALA A 11 16.40 -76.06 -48.00
N ASP A 12 15.11 -75.72 -47.95
CA ASP A 12 14.10 -76.41 -47.14
C ASP A 12 13.45 -77.57 -47.90
N VAL A 13 14.28 -78.44 -48.45
CA VAL A 13 13.86 -79.59 -49.24
C VAL A 13 14.12 -80.90 -48.52
N THR A 14 13.19 -81.83 -48.64
CA THR A 14 13.43 -83.22 -48.24
C THR A 14 14.22 -83.93 -49.33
N VAL A 15 15.34 -84.54 -48.95
CA VAL A 15 16.22 -85.28 -49.84
C VAL A 15 16.40 -86.71 -49.34
N SER A 16 16.59 -87.63 -50.26
CA SER A 16 17.06 -88.99 -49.99
C SER A 16 18.40 -89.24 -50.67
N GLN A 17 19.19 -90.15 -50.12
CA GLN A 17 20.44 -90.57 -50.73
C GLN A 17 20.17 -91.73 -51.71
N SER A 18 20.52 -91.52 -52.98
CA SER A 18 20.50 -92.56 -54.02
C SER A 18 21.93 -92.77 -54.53
N GLY A 19 22.61 -93.79 -53.99
CA GLY A 19 24.03 -94.00 -54.24
C GLY A 19 24.90 -92.86 -53.66
N THR A 20 25.66 -92.18 -54.51
CA THR A 20 26.48 -91.02 -54.13
C THR A 20 25.80 -89.66 -54.38
N SER A 21 24.56 -89.65 -54.87
CA SER A 21 23.80 -88.44 -55.17
C SER A 21 22.67 -88.22 -54.15
N LEU A 22 22.40 -86.95 -53.83
CA LEU A 22 21.18 -86.55 -53.13
C LEU A 22 20.08 -86.30 -54.17
N VAL A 23 18.94 -86.95 -54.00
CA VAL A 23 17.76 -86.77 -54.85
C VAL A 23 16.61 -86.22 -54.03
N LEU A 24 15.85 -85.29 -54.61
CA LEU A 24 14.65 -84.71 -53.99
C LEU A 24 13.63 -85.82 -53.71
N GLN A 25 13.02 -85.80 -52.53
CA GLN A 25 12.04 -86.79 -52.09
C GLN A 25 10.70 -86.12 -51.74
N PRO A 26 9.76 -86.00 -52.70
CA PRO A 26 8.43 -85.43 -52.45
C PRO A 26 7.59 -86.29 -51.50
N GLY A 27 6.68 -85.68 -50.74
CA GLY A 27 5.72 -86.39 -49.88
C GLY A 27 6.31 -87.01 -48.61
N SER A 28 7.53 -86.61 -48.22
CA SER A 28 8.17 -87.06 -46.98
C SER A 28 7.45 -86.46 -45.78
N VAL A 29 7.12 -87.30 -44.79
CA VAL A 29 6.41 -86.90 -43.57
C VAL A 29 7.37 -86.85 -42.39
N GLY A 30 7.41 -85.72 -41.69
CA GLY A 30 8.26 -85.47 -40.54
C GLY A 30 7.49 -84.96 -39.32
N THR A 31 8.15 -85.01 -38.16
CA THR A 31 7.63 -84.50 -36.88
C THR A 31 8.49 -83.32 -36.42
N ALA A 32 7.87 -82.32 -35.78
CA ALA A 32 8.58 -81.15 -35.24
C ALA A 32 8.81 -81.30 -33.74
N TRP A 33 9.93 -80.78 -33.23
CA TRP A 33 10.37 -80.93 -31.85
C TRP A 33 11.03 -79.66 -31.32
N ASP A 34 10.98 -79.46 -30.00
CA ASP A 34 11.57 -78.31 -29.30
C ASP A 34 13.09 -78.42 -29.08
N ALA A 35 13.68 -79.60 -29.29
CA ALA A 35 15.10 -79.86 -29.09
C ALA A 35 15.69 -80.83 -30.12
N ARG A 36 17.01 -80.72 -30.36
CA ARG A 36 17.77 -81.55 -31.30
C ARG A 36 17.78 -83.04 -30.96
N SER A 37 17.79 -83.35 -29.66
CA SER A 37 17.76 -84.71 -29.10
C SER A 37 17.00 -84.66 -27.77
N GLY A 38 16.19 -85.67 -27.47
CA GLY A 38 15.21 -85.59 -26.39
C GLY A 38 14.05 -84.65 -26.74
N GLY A 39 13.52 -83.91 -25.76
CA GLY A 39 12.49 -82.88 -26.00
C GLY A 39 11.07 -83.41 -26.21
N THR A 40 10.14 -82.49 -26.44
CA THR A 40 8.71 -82.77 -26.66
C THR A 40 8.37 -82.54 -28.13
N GLN A 41 7.55 -83.43 -28.70
CA GLN A 41 7.03 -83.23 -30.04
C GLN A 41 6.08 -82.04 -30.04
N ILE A 42 6.33 -81.10 -30.95
CA ILE A 42 5.46 -79.97 -31.20
C ILE A 42 4.36 -80.44 -32.14
N THR A 43 3.14 -80.50 -31.60
CA THR A 43 1.93 -80.94 -32.34
C THR A 43 1.00 -79.78 -32.68
N ASP A 44 1.24 -78.60 -32.11
CA ASP A 44 0.55 -77.36 -32.46
C ASP A 44 1.19 -76.74 -33.71
N LEU A 45 0.95 -77.34 -34.87
CA LEU A 45 1.37 -76.84 -36.17
C LEU A 45 0.14 -76.55 -37.04
N THR A 46 0.26 -75.69 -38.04
CA THR A 46 -0.75 -75.56 -39.10
C THR A 46 -0.10 -75.62 -40.47
N ASP A 47 -0.83 -76.10 -41.47
CA ASP A 47 -0.40 -75.98 -42.87
C ASP A 47 -0.47 -74.51 -43.35
N LEU A 48 -0.09 -74.26 -44.60
CA LEU A 48 -0.10 -72.92 -45.20
C LEU A 48 -1.51 -72.32 -45.37
N SER A 49 -2.57 -73.12 -45.21
CA SER A 49 -3.97 -72.66 -45.22
C SER A 49 -4.52 -72.37 -43.81
N GLY A 50 -3.74 -72.62 -42.77
CA GLY A 50 -4.14 -72.46 -41.36
C GLY A 50 -4.84 -73.68 -40.77
N THR A 51 -4.85 -74.83 -41.46
CA THR A 51 -5.45 -76.07 -40.94
C THR A 51 -4.49 -76.74 -39.95
N PRO A 52 -4.94 -77.17 -38.75
CA PRO A 52 -4.09 -77.86 -37.80
C PRO A 52 -3.48 -79.16 -38.34
N ILE A 53 -2.18 -79.35 -38.14
CA ILE A 53 -1.42 -80.54 -38.49
C ILE A 53 -0.53 -80.94 -37.32
N THR A 54 -0.22 -82.24 -37.17
CA THR A 54 0.71 -82.74 -36.15
C THR A 54 2.01 -83.27 -36.73
N THR A 55 2.09 -83.32 -38.06
CA THR A 55 3.24 -83.72 -38.86
C THR A 55 3.36 -82.77 -40.05
N VAL A 56 4.57 -82.64 -40.57
CA VAL A 56 4.88 -81.78 -41.71
C VAL A 56 5.17 -82.66 -42.91
N THR A 57 4.55 -82.39 -44.04
CA THR A 57 4.75 -83.18 -45.27
C THR A 57 5.34 -82.29 -46.35
N SER A 58 6.40 -82.74 -47.01
CA SER A 58 6.95 -82.02 -48.15
C SER A 58 6.04 -82.13 -49.38
N ASP A 59 5.97 -81.06 -50.15
CA ASP A 59 5.09 -80.96 -51.32
C ASP A 59 5.61 -81.79 -52.53
N SER A 60 4.95 -81.65 -53.69
CA SER A 60 5.33 -82.31 -54.94
C SER A 60 6.72 -81.92 -55.47
N TYR A 61 7.29 -80.81 -54.98
CA TYR A 61 8.62 -80.32 -55.30
C TYR A 61 9.64 -80.62 -54.18
N SER A 62 9.24 -81.43 -53.18
CA SER A 62 9.99 -81.76 -51.97
C SER A 62 10.22 -80.59 -51.02
N VAL A 63 9.53 -79.47 -51.19
CA VAL A 63 9.68 -78.30 -50.33
C VAL A 63 8.80 -78.45 -49.10
N ILE A 64 9.31 -78.02 -47.95
CA ILE A 64 8.59 -77.99 -46.68
C ILE A 64 8.01 -76.58 -46.46
N GLY A 65 6.75 -76.47 -46.02
CA GLY A 65 6.15 -75.19 -45.63
C GLY A 65 5.01 -75.37 -44.63
N PHE A 66 5.07 -74.69 -43.48
CA PHE A 66 4.06 -74.76 -42.42
C PHE A 66 4.25 -73.62 -41.40
N TYR A 67 3.27 -73.44 -40.51
CA TYR A 67 3.36 -72.49 -39.40
C TYR A 67 3.53 -73.20 -38.05
N GLY A 68 4.54 -72.81 -37.29
CA GLY A 68 4.79 -73.27 -35.93
C GLY A 68 3.90 -72.58 -34.89
N PRO A 69 4.02 -72.95 -33.59
CA PRO A 69 3.27 -72.32 -32.50
C PRO A 69 3.52 -70.81 -32.38
N ASP A 70 2.62 -70.10 -31.70
CA ASP A 70 2.75 -68.67 -31.42
C ASP A 70 4.09 -68.32 -30.75
N GLY A 71 4.87 -67.44 -31.38
CA GLY A 71 6.13 -66.94 -30.82
C GLY A 71 7.32 -67.91 -30.83
N VAL A 72 7.18 -69.11 -31.43
CA VAL A 72 8.29 -70.05 -31.61
C VAL A 72 8.99 -69.76 -32.93
N THR A 73 10.29 -69.48 -32.88
CA THR A 73 11.11 -69.08 -34.05
C THR A 73 12.14 -70.12 -34.48
N THR A 74 12.31 -71.18 -33.69
CA THR A 74 13.19 -72.30 -33.98
C THR A 74 12.54 -73.63 -33.62
N ILE A 75 12.69 -74.62 -34.49
CA ILE A 75 12.17 -75.98 -34.28
C ILE A 75 13.15 -76.98 -34.87
N TYR A 76 13.04 -78.23 -34.43
CA TYR A 76 13.83 -79.34 -34.94
C TYR A 76 12.93 -80.32 -35.69
N LEU A 77 13.19 -80.52 -36.98
CA LEU A 77 12.44 -81.46 -37.82
C LEU A 77 13.11 -82.84 -37.84
N ASP A 78 12.29 -83.87 -37.67
CA ASP A 78 12.68 -85.27 -37.71
C ASP A 78 11.88 -86.02 -38.78
N PHE A 79 12.57 -86.44 -39.83
CA PHE A 79 12.02 -87.29 -40.91
C PHE A 79 12.47 -88.76 -40.78
N GLY A 80 13.01 -89.16 -39.62
CA GLY A 80 13.43 -90.54 -39.36
C GLY A 80 14.84 -90.89 -39.84
N PHE A 81 15.71 -89.90 -40.08
CA PHE A 81 17.08 -90.12 -40.55
C PHE A 81 18.06 -90.43 -39.40
N SER A 82 19.08 -91.25 -39.67
CA SER A 82 20.08 -91.69 -38.67
C SER A 82 21.00 -90.59 -38.13
N GLY A 83 20.94 -89.37 -38.69
CA GLY A 83 21.75 -88.21 -38.30
C GLY A 83 21.14 -87.28 -37.24
N GLY A 84 19.94 -87.59 -36.75
CA GLY A 84 19.19 -86.77 -35.78
C GLY A 84 18.40 -85.63 -36.43
N ARG A 85 17.73 -84.82 -35.60
CA ARG A 85 16.82 -83.77 -36.06
C ARG A 85 17.56 -82.57 -36.62
N ALA A 86 17.03 -82.00 -37.70
CA ALA A 86 17.56 -80.80 -38.35
C ALA A 86 16.93 -79.54 -37.74
N LEU A 87 17.75 -78.54 -37.41
CA LEU A 87 17.26 -77.22 -36.98
C LEU A 87 16.63 -76.51 -38.18
N MET A 88 15.42 -75.99 -38.00
CA MET A 88 14.76 -75.08 -38.92
C MET A 88 14.46 -73.78 -38.18
N GLN A 89 14.81 -72.66 -38.80
CA GLN A 89 14.48 -71.32 -38.31
C GLN A 89 13.29 -70.79 -39.09
N ALA A 90 12.49 -69.94 -38.45
CA ALA A 90 11.38 -69.27 -39.12
C ALA A 90 11.88 -68.42 -40.29
N THR A 91 11.30 -68.61 -41.47
CA THR A 91 11.67 -67.93 -42.71
C THR A 91 11.14 -66.49 -42.75
N ASP A 92 10.11 -66.18 -41.97
CA ASP A 92 9.52 -64.84 -41.86
C ASP A 92 10.20 -63.93 -40.83
N LEU A 93 11.25 -64.41 -40.15
CA LEU A 93 11.92 -63.68 -39.07
C LEU A 93 12.47 -62.32 -39.52
N GLY A 94 12.93 -62.21 -40.77
CA GLY A 94 13.37 -60.94 -41.35
C GLY A 94 12.27 -59.88 -41.37
N ASN A 95 11.06 -60.25 -41.79
CA ASN A 95 9.90 -59.35 -41.81
C ASN A 95 9.47 -58.95 -40.39
N ALA A 96 9.56 -59.86 -39.42
CA ALA A 96 9.28 -59.56 -38.02
C ALA A 96 10.32 -58.61 -37.41
N ILE A 97 11.59 -58.73 -37.79
CA ILE A 97 12.65 -57.80 -37.39
C ILE A 97 12.44 -56.44 -38.04
N ASP A 98 12.06 -56.37 -39.31
CA ASP A 98 11.78 -55.11 -40.01
C ASP A 98 10.57 -54.37 -39.41
N ASP A 99 9.53 -55.09 -39.00
CA ASP A 99 8.39 -54.53 -38.27
C ASP A 99 8.82 -53.97 -36.90
N LEU A 100 9.63 -54.71 -36.14
CA LEU A 100 10.19 -54.23 -34.88
C LEU A 100 11.14 -53.05 -35.08
N GLN A 101 11.90 -53.00 -36.17
CA GLN A 101 12.77 -51.87 -36.51
C GLN A 101 11.98 -50.63 -36.94
N THR A 102 10.82 -50.83 -37.57
CA THR A 102 9.92 -49.75 -37.99
C THR A 102 9.19 -49.13 -36.80
N ASN A 103 8.83 -49.95 -35.80
CA ASN A 103 7.98 -49.54 -34.68
C ASN A 103 8.72 -49.28 -33.36
N LYS A 104 10.07 -49.35 -33.33
CA LYS A 104 10.86 -49.05 -32.12
C LYS A 104 11.04 -47.53 -31.92
N ALA A 105 11.27 -47.14 -30.67
CA ALA A 105 11.79 -45.83 -30.33
C ALA A 105 13.32 -45.76 -30.63
N ASN A 106 13.76 -44.78 -31.40
CA ASN A 106 15.16 -44.54 -31.77
C ASN A 106 15.88 -43.65 -30.75
N LEU A 107 17.10 -44.04 -30.39
CA LEU A 107 17.96 -43.26 -29.48
C LEU A 107 18.38 -41.90 -30.07
N ALA A 108 18.40 -41.78 -31.40
CA ALA A 108 18.70 -40.53 -32.09
C ALA A 108 17.51 -39.54 -32.13
N GLY A 109 16.35 -39.94 -31.61
CA GLY A 109 15.11 -39.17 -31.58
C GLY A 109 14.05 -39.71 -32.53
N ASP A 110 12.78 -39.58 -32.13
CA ASP A 110 11.59 -39.95 -32.90
C ASP A 110 10.48 -38.92 -32.74
N THR A 111 9.50 -38.96 -33.65
CA THR A 111 8.25 -38.20 -33.53
C THR A 111 7.11 -39.15 -33.17
N PHE A 112 6.53 -39.00 -31.99
CA PHE A 112 5.32 -39.73 -31.60
C PHE A 112 4.07 -38.94 -31.99
N THR A 113 3.12 -39.60 -32.65
CA THR A 113 1.82 -39.01 -32.99
C THR A 113 0.74 -39.71 -32.16
N GLY A 114 0.18 -39.01 -31.16
CA GLY A 114 -0.81 -39.55 -30.21
C GLY A 114 -0.38 -39.37 -28.74
N PRO A 115 -1.18 -39.86 -27.76
CA PRO A 115 -0.85 -39.78 -26.35
C PRO A 115 0.39 -40.62 -26.02
N VAL A 116 1.42 -39.99 -25.45
CA VAL A 116 2.58 -40.69 -24.87
C VAL A 116 2.34 -40.83 -23.37
N VAL A 117 2.25 -42.07 -22.89
CA VAL A 117 2.13 -42.39 -21.47
C VAL A 117 3.46 -42.97 -20.98
N LEU A 118 4.16 -42.24 -20.12
CA LEU A 118 5.37 -42.70 -19.45
C LEU A 118 4.99 -43.18 -18.04
N SER A 119 4.95 -44.49 -17.83
CA SER A 119 4.63 -45.10 -16.53
C SER A 119 5.86 -45.83 -15.95
N GLY A 120 6.34 -45.40 -14.79
CA GLY A 120 7.45 -46.03 -14.06
C GLY A 120 7.56 -45.50 -12.64
N THR A 121 8.21 -46.22 -11.73
CA THR A 121 8.32 -45.84 -10.30
C THR A 121 9.25 -44.64 -10.04
N GLY A 122 9.93 -44.14 -11.07
CA GLY A 122 10.72 -42.91 -11.08
C GLY A 122 10.57 -42.22 -12.44
N SER A 123 9.43 -41.56 -12.64
CA SER A 123 9.06 -40.91 -13.89
C SER A 123 9.59 -39.47 -13.94
N ASP A 124 10.90 -39.32 -14.13
CA ASP A 124 11.50 -38.01 -14.44
C ASP A 124 11.44 -37.77 -15.95
N LEU A 125 10.64 -36.79 -16.39
CA LEU A 125 10.65 -36.29 -17.77
C LEU A 125 11.61 -35.09 -17.84
N THR A 126 12.84 -35.31 -18.31
CA THR A 126 13.79 -34.24 -18.61
C THR A 126 13.67 -33.82 -20.08
N VAL A 127 13.16 -32.62 -20.34
CA VAL A 127 13.11 -32.04 -21.68
C VAL A 127 14.21 -30.99 -21.81
N GLY A 128 15.26 -31.28 -22.59
CA GLY A 128 16.37 -30.36 -22.84
C GLY A 128 16.04 -29.19 -23.80
N GLY A 129 14.74 -28.87 -23.98
CA GLY A 129 14.24 -27.94 -25.00
C GLY A 129 12.87 -27.37 -24.65
N VAL A 130 12.16 -26.85 -25.67
CA VAL A 130 10.86 -26.17 -25.50
C VAL A 130 9.70 -27.18 -25.47
N VAL A 131 8.81 -27.05 -24.48
CA VAL A 131 7.52 -27.75 -24.45
C VAL A 131 6.44 -26.83 -25.00
N ASN A 132 6.02 -27.05 -26.26
CA ASN A 132 4.91 -26.31 -26.86
C ASN A 132 3.60 -27.07 -26.64
N THR A 133 2.62 -26.42 -26.02
CA THR A 133 1.25 -26.94 -25.86
C THR A 133 0.25 -25.94 -26.45
N THR A 134 -0.69 -26.43 -27.25
CA THR A 134 -1.77 -25.62 -27.84
C THR A 134 -3.04 -25.58 -26.97
N GLY A 135 -3.04 -26.31 -25.85
CA GLY A 135 -4.09 -26.34 -24.84
C GLY A 135 -3.51 -26.23 -23.42
N PRO A 136 -4.36 -26.27 -22.37
CA PRO A 136 -3.88 -26.17 -20.99
C PRO A 136 -2.91 -27.31 -20.67
N ALA A 137 -1.66 -26.96 -20.37
CA ALA A 137 -0.70 -27.89 -19.80
C ALA A 137 -1.00 -28.06 -18.30
N THR A 138 -1.37 -29.27 -17.87
CA THR A 138 -1.54 -29.59 -16.45
C THR A 138 -0.30 -30.33 -15.96
N VAL A 139 0.47 -29.71 -15.06
CA VAL A 139 1.57 -30.37 -14.35
C VAL A 139 1.01 -30.94 -13.05
N ASN A 140 0.61 -32.21 -13.07
CA ASN A 140 0.19 -32.93 -11.88
C ASN A 140 1.42 -33.45 -11.14
N LEU A 141 1.92 -32.67 -10.18
CA LEU A 141 2.96 -33.12 -9.27
C LEU A 141 2.31 -34.03 -8.22
N GLY A 142 2.35 -35.34 -8.46
CA GLY A 142 1.94 -36.33 -7.46
C GLY A 142 2.77 -36.17 -6.19
N SER A 143 2.20 -36.48 -5.03
CA SER A 143 2.88 -36.48 -3.73
C SER A 143 3.83 -37.69 -3.57
N GLY A 144 4.68 -37.92 -4.57
CA GLY A 144 5.77 -38.89 -4.54
C GLY A 144 7.06 -38.15 -4.23
N SER A 145 7.79 -38.62 -3.23
CA SER A 145 8.93 -37.91 -2.65
C SER A 145 10.18 -37.76 -3.56
N PRO A 146 10.65 -36.59 -4.04
CA PRO A 146 12.07 -36.23 -4.08
C PRO A 146 12.54 -35.44 -2.82
N SER A 147 13.12 -36.15 -1.84
CA SER A 147 13.73 -35.56 -0.65
C SER A 147 14.94 -34.69 -1.02
N TYR A 148 14.71 -33.41 -1.33
CA TYR A 148 15.73 -32.38 -1.16
C TYR A 148 15.79 -32.00 0.31
N ALA A 149 16.73 -32.60 1.05
CA ALA A 149 16.90 -32.44 2.50
C ALA A 149 17.18 -30.98 2.96
N SER A 150 17.40 -30.05 2.03
CA SER A 150 17.76 -28.64 2.29
C SER A 150 16.64 -27.63 2.08
N LEU A 151 15.47 -28.01 1.53
CA LEU A 151 14.32 -27.11 1.38
C LEU A 151 13.50 -27.04 2.68
N PRO A 152 12.81 -25.91 2.97
CA PRO A 152 11.98 -25.78 4.16
C PRO A 152 10.89 -26.87 4.18
N LYS A 153 10.90 -27.71 5.22
CA LYS A 153 9.80 -28.62 5.51
C LYS A 153 8.68 -27.83 6.19
N GLY A 154 7.42 -28.12 5.84
CA GLY A 154 6.28 -27.61 6.59
C GLY A 154 6.33 -28.02 8.07
N ILE A 155 5.57 -27.33 8.92
CA ILE A 155 5.39 -27.70 10.33
C ILE A 155 4.95 -29.18 10.40
N ALA A 156 5.53 -29.93 11.36
CA ALA A 156 5.29 -31.35 11.63
C ALA A 156 5.92 -32.38 10.68
N GLY A 157 7.01 -32.03 9.98
CA GLY A 157 7.90 -33.05 9.39
C GLY A 157 7.27 -33.92 8.30
N ARG A 158 6.15 -33.50 7.71
CA ARG A 158 5.54 -34.19 6.57
C ARG A 158 6.41 -34.03 5.33
N SER A 159 6.60 -35.12 4.59
CA SER A 159 7.38 -35.16 3.36
C SER A 159 6.65 -34.43 2.22
N GLU A 160 7.31 -33.35 1.79
CA GLU A 160 7.62 -32.98 0.41
C GLU A 160 6.66 -32.06 -0.36
N ASN A 161 7.26 -30.93 -0.75
CA ASN A 161 6.67 -29.86 -1.50
C ASN A 161 6.27 -30.39 -2.89
N ALA A 162 4.99 -30.70 -3.08
CA ALA A 162 4.41 -30.75 -4.42
C ALA A 162 4.37 -29.31 -4.96
N GLY A 163 5.38 -28.91 -5.73
CA GLY A 163 5.49 -27.55 -6.23
C GLY A 163 6.42 -27.44 -7.43
N LEU A 164 6.19 -26.41 -8.25
CA LEU A 164 7.09 -26.07 -9.35
C LEU A 164 8.37 -25.45 -8.79
N ILE A 165 9.51 -26.10 -8.96
CA ILE A 165 10.82 -25.55 -8.63
C ILE A 165 11.33 -24.76 -9.83
N ILE A 166 11.55 -23.46 -9.65
CA ILE A 166 12.15 -22.58 -10.64
C ILE A 166 13.55 -22.22 -10.14
N GLY A 167 14.56 -22.96 -10.60
CA GLY A 167 15.95 -22.73 -10.23
C GLY A 167 16.61 -21.67 -11.10
N SER A 168 17.50 -20.88 -10.51
CA SER A 168 18.46 -20.03 -11.21
C SER A 168 19.86 -20.62 -11.05
N SER A 169 20.71 -20.51 -12.06
CA SER A 169 22.14 -20.84 -11.92
C SER A 169 22.96 -19.56 -11.68
N TYR A 170 24.17 -19.70 -11.11
CA TYR A 170 25.09 -18.57 -10.94
C TYR A 170 25.87 -18.22 -12.23
N ILE A 171 25.80 -19.05 -13.28
CA ILE A 171 26.61 -18.86 -14.48
C ILE A 171 25.81 -18.03 -15.50
N GLY A 172 26.18 -16.76 -15.71
CA GLY A 172 25.71 -16.02 -16.90
C GLY A 172 25.39 -14.52 -16.79
N GLY A 173 25.63 -13.84 -15.68
CA GLY A 173 25.63 -12.36 -15.60
C GLY A 173 24.37 -11.69 -15.04
N ASP A 174 24.55 -10.45 -14.56
CA ASP A 174 23.47 -9.55 -14.19
C ASP A 174 22.65 -9.18 -15.43
N ASP A 175 21.35 -8.89 -15.27
CA ASP A 175 20.49 -8.38 -16.36
C ASP A 175 21.11 -7.10 -16.94
N ASP A 176 21.61 -7.17 -18.17
CA ASP A 176 22.25 -6.06 -18.89
C ASP A 176 21.23 -5.12 -19.57
N GLY A 177 19.95 -5.33 -19.31
CA GLY A 177 18.85 -4.55 -19.86
C GLY A 177 18.41 -5.02 -21.26
N THR A 178 19.01 -6.08 -21.81
CA THR A 178 18.53 -6.73 -23.04
C THR A 178 17.51 -7.84 -22.77
N GLY A 179 17.26 -8.17 -21.49
CA GLY A 179 16.30 -9.17 -21.06
C GLY A 179 16.80 -10.62 -21.17
N THR A 180 18.09 -10.83 -21.42
CA THR A 180 18.73 -12.15 -21.42
C THR A 180 19.67 -12.30 -20.24
N ASP A 181 19.32 -13.15 -19.28
CA ASP A 181 20.19 -13.58 -18.18
C ASP A 181 19.92 -15.06 -17.85
N SER A 182 20.67 -15.63 -16.89
CA SER A 182 20.53 -17.04 -16.46
C SER A 182 19.55 -17.26 -15.29
N THR A 183 18.70 -16.28 -15.02
CA THR A 183 17.70 -16.27 -13.94
C THR A 183 16.49 -17.13 -14.28
N GLY A 184 16.24 -18.12 -13.43
CA GLY A 184 14.99 -18.89 -13.44
C GLY A 184 13.80 -17.98 -13.16
N ARG A 185 12.79 -18.02 -14.04
CA ARG A 185 11.60 -17.15 -13.95
C ARG A 185 10.31 -17.86 -14.38
N LEU A 186 9.19 -17.43 -13.82
CA LEU A 186 7.85 -17.73 -14.34
C LEU A 186 7.36 -16.53 -15.16
N ASN A 187 7.34 -16.67 -16.48
CA ASN A 187 6.79 -15.63 -17.36
C ASN A 187 5.28 -15.84 -17.55
N LEU A 188 4.48 -14.82 -17.25
CA LEU A 188 3.03 -14.81 -17.45
C LEU A 188 2.66 -13.69 -18.43
N TYR A 189 2.03 -14.05 -19.54
CA TYR A 189 1.65 -13.11 -20.60
C TYR A 189 0.13 -12.98 -20.70
N SER A 190 -0.36 -11.74 -20.75
CA SER A 190 -1.76 -11.44 -21.03
C SER A 190 -1.88 -10.48 -22.22
N TYR A 191 -2.67 -10.88 -23.21
CA TYR A 191 -3.00 -10.08 -24.39
C TYR A 191 -4.44 -9.52 -24.32
N GLN A 192 -5.08 -9.60 -23.16
CA GLN A 192 -6.45 -9.11 -23.00
C GLN A 192 -6.49 -7.59 -23.16
N ARG A 193 -7.40 -7.11 -24.02
CA ARG A 193 -7.61 -5.66 -24.24
C ARG A 193 -8.43 -5.04 -23.12
N ALA A 194 -8.14 -3.79 -22.78
CA ALA A 194 -8.91 -3.00 -21.83
C ALA A 194 -10.35 -2.82 -22.33
N ASN A 195 -11.32 -3.31 -21.56
CA ASN A 195 -12.76 -3.14 -21.77
C ASN A 195 -13.47 -3.28 -20.42
N VAL A 196 -14.73 -2.85 -20.33
CA VAL A 196 -15.54 -3.03 -19.12
C VAL A 196 -15.65 -4.53 -18.80
N GLY A 197 -15.24 -4.93 -17.59
CA GLY A 197 -15.21 -6.33 -17.17
C GLY A 197 -13.99 -7.14 -17.62
N SER A 198 -13.02 -6.53 -18.32
CA SER A 198 -11.72 -7.16 -18.60
C SER A 198 -10.73 -6.83 -17.48
N PHE A 199 -10.28 -7.86 -16.74
CA PHE A 199 -9.39 -7.68 -15.58
C PHE A 199 -7.94 -8.14 -15.79
N GLY A 200 -7.61 -8.76 -16.93
CA GLY A 200 -6.23 -9.11 -17.30
C GLY A 200 -5.59 -10.17 -16.39
N GLU A 201 -6.39 -11.08 -15.83
CA GLU A 201 -5.97 -12.02 -14.78
C GLU A 201 -4.93 -13.04 -15.28
N ASN A 202 -3.75 -13.05 -14.66
CA ASN A 202 -2.69 -14.03 -14.95
C ASN A 202 -2.59 -15.12 -13.87
N ILE A 203 -3.05 -14.84 -12.63
CA ILE A 203 -3.08 -15.77 -11.49
C ILE A 203 -4.43 -15.59 -10.80
N ARG A 204 -5.09 -16.70 -10.43
CA ARG A 204 -6.32 -16.69 -9.63
C ARG A 204 -6.10 -17.45 -8.32
N HIS A 205 -6.54 -16.84 -7.23
CA HIS A 205 -6.58 -17.48 -5.92
C HIS A 205 -8.04 -17.79 -5.55
N PHE A 206 -8.41 -19.06 -5.53
CA PHE A 206 -9.73 -19.49 -5.13
C PHE A 206 -9.73 -19.84 -3.63
N MET A 207 -10.28 -18.95 -2.81
CA MET A 207 -10.50 -19.19 -1.38
C MET A 207 -11.80 -19.99 -1.20
N MET A 208 -11.69 -21.32 -1.22
CA MET A 208 -12.86 -22.22 -1.21
C MET A 208 -13.46 -22.47 0.18
N ARG A 209 -12.85 -21.95 1.24
CA ARG A 209 -13.34 -21.97 2.63
C ARG A 209 -13.19 -20.58 3.24
N SER A 210 -14.06 -20.23 4.18
CA SER A 210 -14.01 -18.94 4.88
C SER A 210 -12.71 -18.76 5.69
N ASP A 211 -12.18 -19.85 6.24
CA ASP A 211 -10.93 -19.92 7.00
C ASP A 211 -9.69 -20.24 6.16
N ALA A 212 -9.83 -20.24 4.83
CA ALA A 212 -8.68 -20.41 3.95
C ALA A 212 -7.79 -19.16 3.94
N LYS A 213 -6.48 -19.39 3.81
CA LYS A 213 -5.49 -18.34 3.56
C LYS A 213 -4.78 -18.61 2.25
N THR A 214 -4.63 -17.58 1.42
CA THR A 214 -3.85 -17.65 0.18
C THR A 214 -2.73 -16.65 0.26
N MET A 215 -1.55 -17.12 0.67
CA MET A 215 -0.37 -16.28 0.93
C MET A 215 0.81 -16.68 0.06
N GLN A 216 1.59 -15.70 -0.36
CA GLN A 216 2.95 -15.84 -0.85
C GLN A 216 3.89 -15.42 0.27
N ALA A 217 5.00 -16.14 0.47
CA ALA A 217 5.91 -15.91 1.60
C ALA A 217 7.36 -15.78 1.14
N PHE A 218 8.08 -14.86 1.76
CA PHE A 218 9.51 -14.66 1.53
C PHE A 218 10.30 -15.25 2.68
N TYR A 219 11.29 -16.09 2.37
CA TYR A 219 12.15 -16.76 3.34
C TYR A 219 13.59 -16.29 3.21
N ILE A 220 14.28 -16.20 4.34
CA ILE A 220 15.73 -15.96 4.39
C ILE A 220 16.40 -16.98 5.34
N PRO A 221 17.68 -17.31 5.12
CA PRO A 221 18.44 -18.10 6.07
C PRO A 221 18.75 -17.28 7.31
N VAL A 222 18.56 -17.89 8.49
CA VAL A 222 18.92 -17.34 9.79
C VAL A 222 19.71 -18.37 10.58
N GLN A 223 20.66 -17.91 11.39
CA GLN A 223 21.36 -18.81 12.30
C GLN A 223 20.40 -19.35 13.37
N THR A 224 20.45 -20.67 13.59
CA THR A 224 19.55 -21.37 14.52
C THR A 224 19.67 -20.87 15.95
N SER A 225 20.83 -20.33 16.33
CA SER A 225 21.14 -19.90 17.71
C SER A 225 20.81 -18.44 18.04
N ASN A 226 20.64 -17.55 17.06
CA ASN A 226 20.51 -16.11 17.36
C ASN A 226 19.57 -15.30 16.44
N LYS A 227 18.86 -15.94 15.48
CA LYS A 227 17.94 -15.29 14.52
C LYS A 227 18.56 -14.09 13.75
N LYS A 228 19.90 -13.96 13.75
CA LYS A 228 20.66 -12.97 12.97
C LYS A 228 21.29 -13.69 11.76
N GLY A 229 21.68 -12.90 10.76
CA GLY A 229 21.96 -13.31 9.38
C GLY A 229 22.55 -14.71 9.19
N GLY A 230 21.96 -15.47 8.26
CA GLY A 230 22.42 -16.80 7.85
C GLY A 230 23.25 -16.81 6.56
N TYR A 231 23.96 -15.71 6.28
CA TYR A 231 24.81 -15.56 5.09
C TYR A 231 26.29 -15.48 5.47
N ASP A 232 27.16 -16.03 4.62
CA ASP A 232 28.60 -15.87 4.70
C ASP A 232 29.01 -14.41 4.43
N ALA A 233 29.90 -13.86 5.27
CA ALA A 233 30.33 -12.47 5.18
C ALA A 233 31.36 -12.21 4.06
N THR A 234 31.77 -13.21 3.29
CA THR A 234 32.67 -13.04 2.16
C THR A 234 31.94 -13.40 0.88
N THR A 235 31.41 -14.61 0.78
CA THR A 235 30.77 -15.11 -0.44
C THR A 235 29.34 -14.63 -0.61
N ARG A 236 28.70 -14.17 0.48
CA ARG A 236 27.27 -13.78 0.52
C ARG A 236 26.29 -14.94 0.34
N ASP A 237 26.80 -16.17 0.23
CA ASP A 237 25.98 -17.38 0.15
C ASP A 237 25.31 -17.69 1.49
N PRO A 238 24.18 -18.41 1.51
CA PRO A 238 23.68 -19.03 2.73
C PRO A 238 24.75 -19.91 3.38
N LEU A 239 24.90 -19.87 4.71
CA LEU A 239 25.84 -20.74 5.41
C LEU A 239 25.50 -22.21 5.16
N SER A 240 26.52 -23.04 4.96
CA SER A 240 26.37 -24.46 4.62
C SER A 240 25.87 -25.34 5.77
N THR A 241 25.98 -24.88 7.02
CA THR A 241 25.48 -25.57 8.22
C THR A 241 24.98 -24.58 9.27
N GLY A 242 24.14 -25.04 10.20
CA GLY A 242 23.68 -24.21 11.34
C GLY A 242 22.69 -23.10 10.99
N VAL A 243 22.03 -23.21 9.83
CA VAL A 243 20.96 -22.29 9.39
C VAL A 243 19.60 -22.97 9.39
N SER A 244 18.58 -22.17 9.68
CA SER A 244 17.17 -22.47 9.46
C SER A 244 16.58 -21.43 8.52
N TRP A 245 15.48 -21.75 7.85
CA TRP A 245 14.78 -20.81 6.97
C TRP A 245 13.67 -20.11 7.73
N LYS A 246 13.75 -18.78 7.83
CA LYS A 246 12.76 -17.95 8.50
C LYS A 246 11.92 -17.20 7.47
N PRO A 247 10.58 -17.32 7.52
CA PRO A 247 9.72 -16.44 6.77
C PRO A 247 9.77 -15.04 7.38
N VAL A 248 9.92 -14.03 6.54
CA VAL A 248 10.06 -12.62 6.95
C VAL A 248 8.93 -11.74 6.46
N VAL A 249 8.28 -12.13 5.38
CA VAL A 249 7.17 -11.39 4.79
C VAL A 249 6.12 -12.36 4.26
N TRP A 250 4.85 -12.07 4.49
CA TRP A 250 3.73 -12.69 3.81
C TRP A 250 2.95 -11.63 3.05
N GLN A 251 2.51 -11.96 1.85
CA GLN A 251 1.57 -11.15 1.10
C GLN A 251 0.43 -12.02 0.59
N GLY A 252 -0.80 -11.55 0.70
CA GLY A 252 -1.95 -12.31 0.25
C GLY A 252 -3.23 -11.87 0.92
N ALA A 253 -4.20 -12.76 0.96
CA ALA A 253 -5.52 -12.47 1.49
C ALA A 253 -6.05 -13.62 2.34
N HIS A 254 -6.89 -13.26 3.29
CA HIS A 254 -7.73 -14.19 4.03
C HIS A 254 -9.06 -13.50 4.39
N TYR A 255 -10.05 -14.28 4.81
CA TYR A 255 -11.39 -13.76 5.10
C TYR A 255 -11.77 -13.88 6.58
N GLU A 256 -11.55 -15.04 7.19
CA GLU A 256 -11.88 -15.28 8.59
C GLU A 256 -10.63 -15.26 9.47
N ALA A 257 -10.76 -14.76 10.70
CA ALA A 257 -9.69 -14.79 11.67
C ALA A 257 -9.33 -16.23 12.10
N ASN A 258 -8.08 -16.45 12.52
CA ASN A 258 -7.58 -17.78 12.94
C ASN A 258 -8.35 -18.42 14.10
N ASP A 259 -9.00 -17.61 14.93
CA ASP A 259 -9.79 -18.04 16.07
C ASP A 259 -11.28 -18.26 15.73
N HIS A 260 -11.66 -18.05 14.46
CA HIS A 260 -13.03 -18.14 13.97
C HIS A 260 -14.00 -17.16 14.66
N GLY A 261 -13.48 -16.14 15.35
CA GLY A 261 -14.28 -15.22 16.17
C GLY A 261 -14.68 -13.91 15.48
N SER A 262 -14.07 -13.60 14.33
CA SER A 262 -14.29 -12.34 13.60
C SER A 262 -13.95 -12.47 12.11
N VAL A 263 -14.43 -11.51 11.32
CA VAL A 263 -14.11 -11.37 9.90
C VAL A 263 -12.91 -10.45 9.72
N HIS A 264 -11.89 -10.95 9.02
CA HIS A 264 -10.63 -10.29 8.65
C HIS A 264 -10.48 -10.24 7.12
N GLY A 265 -11.55 -9.90 6.39
CA GLY A 265 -11.57 -9.83 4.94
C GLY A 265 -10.71 -8.72 4.36
N HIS A 266 -9.39 -8.95 4.31
CA HIS A 266 -8.40 -8.01 3.80
C HIS A 266 -7.30 -8.69 2.98
N TRP A 267 -6.80 -7.94 2.00
CA TRP A 267 -5.50 -8.20 1.41
C TRP A 267 -4.44 -7.52 2.27
N GLU A 268 -3.32 -8.17 2.49
CA GLU A 268 -2.30 -7.70 3.41
C GLU A 268 -0.88 -7.98 2.94
N LEU A 269 0.01 -7.17 3.48
CA LEU A 269 1.44 -7.38 3.54
C LEU A 269 1.84 -7.38 5.02
N GLU A 270 2.28 -8.54 5.52
CA GLU A 270 2.67 -8.73 6.91
C GLU A 270 4.17 -8.98 7.01
N VAL A 271 4.81 -8.30 7.97
CA VAL A 271 6.22 -8.49 8.28
C VAL A 271 6.32 -9.06 9.69
N ALA A 272 6.93 -10.23 9.82
CA ALA A 272 7.14 -10.84 11.12
C ALA A 272 8.25 -10.12 11.91
N ASP A 273 8.03 -10.01 13.21
CA ASP A 273 9.03 -9.49 14.13
C ASP A 273 10.24 -10.45 14.28
N ALA A 274 11.19 -10.08 15.14
CA ALA A 274 12.36 -10.91 15.41
C ALA A 274 11.99 -12.31 15.94
N THR A 275 10.86 -12.46 16.65
CA THR A 275 10.38 -13.74 17.19
C THR A 275 9.72 -14.62 16.13
N GLY A 276 9.22 -14.03 15.05
CA GLY A 276 8.42 -14.71 14.02
C GLY A 276 6.92 -14.42 14.13
N ALA A 277 6.50 -13.58 15.08
CA ALA A 277 5.11 -13.17 15.24
C ALA A 277 4.75 -12.08 14.22
N LEU A 278 3.57 -12.18 13.64
CA LEU A 278 3.03 -11.21 12.69
C LEU A 278 2.52 -10.00 13.49
N GLN A 279 3.26 -8.89 13.44
CA GLN A 279 2.95 -7.68 14.22
C GLN A 279 2.79 -6.46 13.33
N GLY A 280 3.76 -6.25 12.43
CA GLY A 280 3.72 -5.17 11.45
C GLY A 280 2.87 -5.57 10.25
N ARG A 281 1.90 -4.71 9.88
CA ARG A 281 1.00 -4.99 8.76
C ARG A 281 0.66 -3.72 7.97
N LEU A 282 0.58 -3.87 6.66
CA LEU A 282 -0.22 -3.03 5.78
C LEU A 282 -1.42 -3.86 5.31
N GLU A 283 -2.63 -3.35 5.46
CA GLU A 283 -3.84 -4.06 5.06
C GLU A 283 -4.79 -3.18 4.26
N ILE A 284 -5.47 -3.82 3.31
CA ILE A 284 -6.48 -3.24 2.45
C ILE A 284 -7.71 -4.14 2.54
N PRO A 285 -8.71 -3.76 3.36
CA PRO A 285 -9.93 -4.51 3.46
C PRO A 285 -10.69 -4.54 2.14
N PHE A 286 -11.22 -5.71 1.80
CA PHE A 286 -12.15 -5.91 0.69
C PHE A 286 -13.59 -6.11 1.18
N ILE A 287 -13.84 -5.87 2.46
CA ILE A 287 -15.16 -5.81 3.09
C ILE A 287 -15.52 -4.35 3.45
N ASP A 288 -16.81 -4.02 3.44
CA ASP A 288 -17.31 -2.66 3.73
C ASP A 288 -17.15 -2.29 5.21
N GLN A 289 -16.07 -1.56 5.51
CA GLN A 289 -15.70 -1.15 6.87
C GLN A 289 -16.67 -0.14 7.49
N SER A 290 -17.47 0.56 6.67
CA SER A 290 -18.49 1.47 7.19
C SER A 290 -19.68 0.73 7.85
N LYS A 291 -19.81 -0.57 7.58
CA LYS A 291 -20.87 -1.45 8.07
C LYS A 291 -20.28 -2.60 8.87
N LEU A 292 -19.55 -2.27 9.95
CA LEU A 292 -18.90 -3.25 10.82
C LEU A 292 -19.86 -4.39 11.21
N SER A 293 -19.55 -5.60 10.76
CA SER A 293 -20.14 -6.85 11.22
C SER A 293 -19.03 -7.85 11.44
N ASN A 294 -19.02 -8.46 12.63
CA ASN A 294 -18.08 -9.54 12.97
C ASN A 294 -18.62 -10.91 12.54
N ALA A 295 -19.84 -10.97 11.98
CA ALA A 295 -20.47 -12.23 11.60
C ALA A 295 -20.26 -12.52 10.11
N VAL A 296 -19.58 -13.64 9.85
CA VAL A 296 -19.23 -14.17 8.51
C VAL A 296 -20.40 -14.10 7.51
N ASP A 297 -21.63 -14.43 7.95
CA ASP A 297 -22.80 -14.55 7.08
C ASP A 297 -23.48 -13.21 6.71
N THR A 298 -23.09 -12.12 7.36
CA THR A 298 -23.76 -10.81 7.20
C THR A 298 -22.82 -9.71 6.71
N THR A 299 -21.52 -10.00 6.63
CA THR A 299 -20.51 -9.05 6.16
C THR A 299 -20.65 -8.79 4.66
N THR A 300 -20.65 -7.51 4.28
CA THR A 300 -20.68 -7.12 2.87
C THR A 300 -19.28 -7.22 2.27
N ILE A 301 -19.11 -8.12 1.30
CA ILE A 301 -17.89 -8.26 0.49
C ILE A 301 -17.99 -7.33 -0.72
N GLY A 302 -16.90 -6.62 -0.99
CA GLY A 302 -16.82 -5.56 -2.00
C GLY A 302 -16.98 -4.17 -1.40
N ILE A 303 -16.23 -3.22 -1.94
CA ILE A 303 -16.13 -1.86 -1.42
C ILE A 303 -16.25 -0.83 -2.55
N ALA A 304 -16.94 0.29 -2.27
CA ALA A 304 -17.02 1.42 -3.19
C ALA A 304 -15.78 2.35 -3.14
N TRP A 305 -14.99 2.23 -2.07
CA TRP A 305 -13.83 3.05 -1.76
C TRP A 305 -12.85 2.28 -0.87
N THR A 306 -11.56 2.42 -1.16
CA THR A 306 -10.49 1.64 -0.53
C THR A 306 -9.98 2.30 0.74
N ASN A 307 -9.91 1.53 1.82
CA ASN A 307 -9.22 1.89 3.04
C ASN A 307 -7.85 1.23 3.05
N ILE A 308 -6.80 2.00 3.34
CA ILE A 308 -5.44 1.46 3.51
C ILE A 308 -5.06 1.71 4.97
N ARG A 309 -4.70 0.65 5.68
CA ARG A 309 -4.39 0.72 7.10
C ARG A 309 -3.00 0.16 7.38
N THR A 310 -2.43 0.61 8.47
CA THR A 310 -1.20 0.07 9.01
C THR A 310 -1.38 -0.30 10.48
N ASN A 311 -0.71 -1.36 10.92
CA ASN A 311 -0.59 -1.71 12.33
C ASN A 311 0.89 -1.87 12.67
N LEU A 312 1.31 -1.25 13.79
CA LEU A 312 2.70 -1.23 14.25
C LEU A 312 3.69 -0.88 13.12
N ALA A 313 3.29 0.05 12.24
CA ALA A 313 4.09 0.48 11.10
C ALA A 313 3.92 1.98 10.85
N ASP A 314 5.04 2.65 10.60
CA ASP A 314 5.10 4.07 10.25
C ASP A 314 4.85 4.27 8.75
N PHE A 315 4.03 5.27 8.41
CA PHE A 315 3.98 5.79 7.05
C PHE A 315 5.01 6.92 6.90
N SER A 316 6.16 6.62 6.31
CA SER A 316 7.24 7.58 6.11
C SER A 316 7.42 7.94 4.63
N ILE A 317 7.66 9.22 4.36
CA ILE A 317 8.02 9.71 3.02
C ILE A 317 9.50 10.07 3.05
N ARG A 318 10.31 9.29 2.35
CA ARG A 318 11.74 9.54 2.23
C ARG A 318 12.00 10.68 1.23
N ALA A 319 12.43 11.83 1.73
CA ALA A 319 12.85 12.96 0.91
C ALA A 319 14.32 12.80 0.49
N GLN A 320 14.55 12.39 -0.77
CA GLN A 320 15.88 12.29 -1.36
C GLN A 320 15.91 13.10 -2.66
N ASN A 321 16.98 13.87 -2.87
CA ASN A 321 17.15 14.63 -4.10
C ASN A 321 17.44 13.68 -5.27
N ILE A 322 16.67 13.80 -6.35
CA ILE A 322 17.06 13.24 -7.64
C ILE A 322 18.16 14.14 -8.20
N THR A 323 19.35 13.58 -8.45
CA THR A 323 20.53 14.34 -8.87
C THR A 323 20.77 14.33 -10.38
N SER A 324 20.01 13.54 -11.14
CA SER A 324 20.11 13.43 -12.60
C SER A 324 18.78 12.95 -13.23
N GLY A 325 18.60 13.22 -14.53
CA GLY A 325 17.39 12.87 -15.29
C GLY A 325 16.27 13.92 -15.25
N ASP A 326 15.13 13.61 -15.87
CA ASP A 326 14.01 14.55 -16.09
C ASP A 326 13.39 15.16 -14.82
N TYR A 327 13.66 14.54 -13.67
CA TYR A 327 13.13 14.95 -12.36
C TYR A 327 14.21 15.50 -11.43
N ALA A 328 15.41 15.80 -11.95
CA ALA A 328 16.49 16.37 -11.16
C ALA A 328 16.08 17.73 -10.55
N GLY A 329 16.30 17.89 -9.25
CA GLY A 329 15.93 19.12 -8.51
C GLY A 329 14.45 19.23 -8.11
N GLN A 330 13.63 18.20 -8.28
CA GLN A 330 12.25 18.23 -7.77
C GLN A 330 12.18 18.00 -6.25
N ASN A 331 11.20 18.64 -5.60
CA ASN A 331 10.93 18.51 -4.17
C ASN A 331 9.99 17.33 -3.88
N THR A 332 10.28 16.58 -2.82
CA THR A 332 9.38 15.52 -2.32
C THR A 332 8.25 16.12 -1.48
N ALA A 333 7.00 15.65 -1.65
CA ALA A 333 5.86 16.09 -0.86
C ALA A 333 4.78 15.00 -0.74
N LEU A 334 4.07 14.96 0.40
CA LEU A 334 2.76 14.31 0.48
C LEU A 334 1.75 15.19 -0.25
N ARG A 335 1.20 14.68 -1.37
CA ARG A 335 0.18 15.39 -2.13
C ARG A 335 -1.19 14.78 -1.87
N ILE A 336 -2.12 15.61 -1.41
CA ILE A 336 -3.54 15.29 -1.31
C ILE A 336 -4.25 16.20 -2.30
N GLY A 337 -4.88 15.61 -3.33
CA GLY A 337 -5.41 16.35 -4.47
C GLY A 337 -6.74 15.78 -4.96
N GLY A 338 -7.45 16.59 -5.75
CA GLY A 338 -8.75 16.27 -6.31
C GLY A 338 -9.34 17.51 -6.99
N ASN A 339 -10.51 17.36 -7.62
CA ASN A 339 -11.23 18.50 -8.17
C ASN A 339 -11.76 19.42 -7.03
N ASN A 340 -12.38 20.55 -7.38
CA ASN A 340 -12.90 21.49 -6.38
C ASN A 340 -14.30 21.16 -5.87
N THR A 341 -14.86 20.01 -6.24
CA THR A 341 -16.20 19.61 -5.80
C THR A 341 -16.18 18.80 -4.50
N VAL A 342 -15.00 18.43 -4.00
CA VAL A 342 -14.83 17.66 -2.76
C VAL A 342 -13.75 18.26 -1.87
N ASN A 343 -13.96 18.15 -0.56
CA ASN A 343 -12.95 18.53 0.43
C ASN A 343 -11.75 17.59 0.38
N LYS A 344 -10.58 18.11 0.70
CA LYS A 344 -9.33 17.35 0.83
C LYS A 344 -8.97 17.30 2.29
N ASP A 345 -9.47 16.26 2.97
CA ASP A 345 -9.40 16.12 4.41
C ASP A 345 -8.25 15.20 4.83
N VAL A 346 -7.55 15.58 5.89
CA VAL A 346 -6.77 14.69 6.76
C VAL A 346 -7.51 14.61 8.09
N LEU A 347 -7.96 13.42 8.47
CA LEU A 347 -8.78 13.22 9.65
C LEU A 347 -7.97 12.56 10.77
N LEU A 348 -8.08 13.11 11.97
CA LEU A 348 -7.69 12.44 13.21
C LEU A 348 -8.93 11.81 13.83
N SER A 349 -8.91 10.49 13.94
CA SER A 349 -10.05 9.65 14.30
C SER A 349 -9.66 8.68 15.42
N ILE A 350 -10.64 8.27 16.23
CA ILE A 350 -10.47 7.22 17.24
C ILE A 350 -10.67 5.80 16.66
N SER A 351 -11.06 5.69 15.40
CA SER A 351 -11.23 4.42 14.67
C SER A 351 -10.63 4.52 13.27
N SER A 352 -10.12 3.38 12.79
CA SER A 352 -9.62 3.16 11.42
C SER A 352 -10.70 2.59 10.48
N ASP A 353 -11.96 2.46 10.91
CA ASP A 353 -13.04 1.77 10.19
C ASP A 353 -13.88 2.66 9.27
N MET A 354 -13.36 3.84 8.91
CA MET A 354 -14.06 4.84 8.07
C MET A 354 -15.41 5.32 8.61
N GLN A 355 -15.80 4.90 9.82
CA GLN A 355 -17.03 5.34 10.46
C GLN A 355 -16.98 6.83 10.77
N ASN A 356 -18.07 7.53 10.47
CA ASN A 356 -18.15 8.97 10.75
C ASN A 356 -18.03 9.26 12.24
N SER A 357 -18.61 8.42 13.09
CA SER A 357 -18.59 8.55 14.56
C SER A 357 -17.19 8.58 15.19
N GLY A 358 -16.17 8.09 14.46
CA GLY A 358 -14.79 8.10 14.94
C GLY A 358 -14.08 9.46 14.82
N ARG A 359 -14.59 10.39 14.00
CA ARG A 359 -13.89 11.65 13.67
C ARG A 359 -13.75 12.56 14.89
N ARG A 360 -12.58 13.20 15.06
CA ARG A 360 -12.34 14.18 16.15
C ARG A 360 -11.82 15.52 15.64
N TRP A 361 -10.82 15.46 14.77
CA TRP A 361 -10.24 16.65 14.15
C TRP A 361 -10.07 16.45 12.66
N GLY A 362 -10.21 17.53 11.89
CA GLY A 362 -9.97 17.51 10.46
C GLY A 362 -9.13 18.70 10.01
N PHE A 363 -8.07 18.43 9.26
CA PHE A 363 -7.37 19.43 8.47
C PHE A 363 -7.94 19.38 7.06
N ARG A 364 -8.47 20.50 6.58
CA ARG A 364 -9.24 20.54 5.33
C ARG A 364 -8.73 21.61 4.40
N ALA A 365 -8.54 21.24 3.13
CA ALA A 365 -8.65 22.14 2.00
C ALA A 365 -10.09 22.07 1.46
N ASN A 366 -10.83 23.17 1.52
CA ASN A 366 -12.27 23.16 1.26
C ASN A 366 -12.63 23.18 -0.25
N THR A 367 -13.92 23.33 -0.55
CA THR A 367 -14.48 23.35 -1.91
C THR A 367 -14.78 24.75 -2.44
N ASP A 368 -14.26 25.81 -1.82
CA ASP A 368 -14.48 27.17 -2.33
C ASP A 368 -13.93 27.28 -3.76
N THR A 369 -14.69 27.94 -4.63
CA THR A 369 -14.41 27.96 -6.06
C THR A 369 -13.06 28.61 -6.36
N GLU A 370 -12.15 27.85 -6.98
CA GLU A 370 -10.92 28.42 -7.56
C GLU A 370 -11.28 29.34 -8.73
N SER A 371 -10.97 30.63 -8.58
CA SER A 371 -11.06 31.62 -9.65
C SER A 371 -9.74 32.39 -9.77
N THR A 372 -9.66 33.35 -10.69
CA THR A 372 -8.48 34.23 -10.80
C THR A 372 -8.22 34.99 -9.49
N GLY A 373 -6.98 35.44 -9.27
CA GLY A 373 -6.63 36.28 -8.12
C GLY A 373 -6.51 35.52 -6.79
N ASN A 374 -6.12 34.25 -6.83
CA ASN A 374 -5.89 33.39 -5.65
C ASN A 374 -7.14 33.09 -4.80
N ALA A 375 -8.33 33.36 -5.31
CA ALA A 375 -9.59 32.95 -4.69
C ALA A 375 -9.80 31.43 -4.86
N GLY A 376 -10.35 30.77 -3.83
CA GLY A 376 -10.66 29.34 -3.87
C GLY A 376 -10.28 28.61 -2.60
N THR A 377 -9.71 27.41 -2.76
CA THR A 377 -9.44 26.42 -1.72
C THR A 377 -8.78 27.05 -0.49
N ASN A 378 -9.54 27.14 0.59
CA ASN A 378 -9.12 27.68 1.88
C ASN A 378 -8.76 26.55 2.84
N PHE A 379 -7.90 26.86 3.82
CA PHE A 379 -7.47 25.89 4.83
C PHE A 379 -8.32 26.00 6.10
N GLN A 380 -8.68 24.86 6.68
CA GLN A 380 -9.52 24.79 7.88
C GLN A 380 -9.01 23.74 8.86
N LEU A 381 -9.08 24.06 10.17
CA LEU A 381 -9.05 23.09 11.26
C LEU A 381 -10.47 22.93 11.82
N LEU A 382 -10.99 21.71 11.78
CA LEU A 382 -12.36 21.37 12.13
C LEU A 382 -12.44 20.55 13.41
N ARG A 383 -13.53 20.72 14.16
CA ARG A 383 -13.88 19.91 15.33
C ARG A 383 -15.12 19.08 15.04
N TYR A 384 -15.12 17.85 15.54
CA TYR A 384 -16.24 16.93 15.43
C TYR A 384 -16.75 16.52 16.82
N ALA A 385 -18.05 16.24 16.92
CA ALA A 385 -18.68 15.68 18.11
C ALA A 385 -18.42 14.17 18.20
N ASP A 386 -18.81 13.55 19.31
CA ASP A 386 -18.60 12.11 19.51
C ASP A 386 -19.37 11.23 18.52
N ASP A 387 -20.45 11.75 17.93
CA ASP A 387 -21.22 11.09 16.87
C ASP A 387 -20.64 11.33 15.46
N GLY A 388 -19.55 12.10 15.35
CA GLY A 388 -18.90 12.41 14.08
C GLY A 388 -19.50 13.60 13.32
N SER A 389 -20.51 14.27 13.86
CA SER A 389 -21.05 15.50 13.29
C SER A 389 -20.06 16.66 13.46
N GLN A 390 -19.98 17.56 12.48
CA GLN A 390 -19.07 18.69 12.54
C GLN A 390 -19.61 19.75 13.51
N LEU A 391 -18.87 20.04 14.59
CA LEU A 391 -19.22 21.07 15.57
C LEU A 391 -18.91 22.49 15.08
N GLY A 392 -17.90 22.62 14.22
CA GLY A 392 -17.52 23.90 13.62
C GLY A 392 -16.04 23.99 13.25
N THR A 393 -15.65 25.18 12.80
CA THR A 393 -14.27 25.50 12.39
C THR A 393 -13.53 26.17 13.54
N ALA A 394 -12.47 25.53 14.02
CA ALA A 394 -11.59 26.07 15.05
C ALA A 394 -10.64 27.15 14.48
N LEU A 395 -10.10 26.92 13.28
CA LEU A 395 -9.22 27.82 12.55
C LEU A 395 -9.61 27.85 11.08
N PHE A 396 -9.70 29.03 10.48
CA PHE A 396 -9.89 29.19 9.04
C PHE A 396 -8.82 30.14 8.51
N VAL A 397 -8.20 29.77 7.40
CA VAL A 397 -7.19 30.58 6.70
C VAL A 397 -7.62 30.78 5.27
N GLN A 398 -7.84 32.03 4.88
CA GLN A 398 -8.19 32.40 3.52
C GLN A 398 -6.95 32.43 2.64
N ARG A 399 -6.97 31.70 1.51
CA ARG A 399 -5.84 31.63 0.58
C ARG A 399 -5.55 32.96 -0.10
N ALA A 400 -6.60 33.73 -0.43
CA ALA A 400 -6.48 34.94 -1.25
C ALA A 400 -5.68 36.07 -0.57
N ASP A 401 -5.83 36.25 0.75
CA ASP A 401 -5.27 37.39 1.50
C ASP A 401 -4.62 37.01 2.84
N GLY A 402 -4.58 35.72 3.18
CA GLY A 402 -4.01 35.19 4.41
C GLY A 402 -4.82 35.51 5.67
N GLN A 403 -6.09 35.92 5.55
CA GLN A 403 -6.91 36.19 6.73
C GLN A 403 -7.07 34.91 7.58
N ILE A 404 -6.74 35.02 8.86
CA ILE A 404 -6.91 33.94 9.85
C ILE A 404 -8.06 34.29 10.78
N THR A 405 -9.03 33.39 10.95
CA THR A 405 -10.12 33.52 11.92
C THR A 405 -10.20 32.31 12.84
N THR A 406 -10.62 32.51 14.08
CA THR A 406 -10.87 31.46 15.07
C THR A 406 -12.34 31.48 15.51
N GLY A 407 -12.95 30.30 15.64
CA GLY A 407 -14.27 30.16 16.29
C GLY A 407 -15.54 30.40 15.44
N SER A 408 -15.49 30.99 14.23
CA SER A 408 -16.61 30.94 13.26
C SER A 408 -16.21 31.44 11.86
N PRO A 409 -16.61 30.76 10.77
CA PRO A 409 -16.35 31.18 9.38
C PRO A 409 -17.12 32.45 8.94
N ALA A 410 -18.01 33.00 9.77
CA ALA A 410 -18.82 34.17 9.42
C ALA A 410 -18.13 35.52 9.65
N ALA A 411 -16.96 35.57 10.30
CA ALA A 411 -16.26 36.83 10.63
C ALA A 411 -15.30 37.27 9.50
N LYS A 412 -15.84 37.67 8.35
CA LYS A 412 -15.06 38.10 7.17
C LYS A 412 -14.43 39.51 7.26
N GLY A 413 -14.46 40.18 8.42
CA GLY A 413 -14.21 41.63 8.52
C GLY A 413 -13.03 42.09 9.40
N ALA A 414 -12.35 41.18 10.10
CA ALA A 414 -11.28 41.57 11.04
C ALA A 414 -10.03 40.70 10.85
N ARG A 415 -8.86 41.35 10.86
CA ARG A 415 -7.55 40.70 10.95
C ARG A 415 -7.07 40.77 12.41
N LEU A 416 -6.71 39.63 12.99
CA LEU A 416 -5.91 39.55 14.21
C LEU A 416 -4.46 39.23 13.80
N ALA A 417 -3.53 40.17 13.96
CA ALA A 417 -2.12 39.98 13.63
C ALA A 417 -1.22 40.12 14.88
N LEU A 418 -0.33 39.14 15.10
CA LEU A 418 0.74 39.16 16.10
C LEU A 418 2.07 39.13 15.33
N VAL A 419 2.80 40.25 15.29
CA VAL A 419 4.07 40.37 14.52
C VAL A 419 5.21 40.73 15.47
N TRP A 420 6.29 39.96 15.45
CA TRP A 420 7.54 40.21 16.20
C TRP A 420 8.74 40.21 15.24
N GLY A 421 9.62 41.22 15.31
CA GLY A 421 10.89 41.27 14.55
C GLY A 421 11.01 42.42 13.54
N THR A 422 12.24 42.84 13.24
CA THR A 422 12.63 44.13 12.64
C THR A 422 12.09 44.37 11.23
N ASN A 423 10.87 44.94 11.07
CA ASN A 423 10.34 45.70 9.92
C ASN A 423 8.86 46.14 10.17
N ALA A 424 8.63 47.21 10.96
CA ALA A 424 7.30 47.72 11.32
C ALA A 424 6.44 46.76 12.20
N VAL A 425 6.93 46.58 13.43
CA VAL A 425 6.50 45.55 14.39
C VAL A 425 5.38 46.07 15.28
N GLN A 426 4.19 45.49 15.18
CA GLN A 426 3.16 45.61 16.21
C GLN A 426 3.06 44.27 16.94
N GLY A 427 3.33 44.26 18.25
CA GLY A 427 3.18 43.04 19.06
C GLY A 427 1.77 42.45 18.99
N PHE A 428 0.75 43.31 18.84
CA PHE A 428 -0.64 42.97 18.56
C PHE A 428 -1.25 44.08 17.69
N SER A 429 -1.95 43.72 16.61
CA SER A 429 -2.68 44.64 15.75
C SER A 429 -4.08 44.11 15.44
N ALA A 430 -5.08 44.97 15.65
CA ALA A 430 -6.44 44.76 15.17
C ALA A 430 -6.73 45.82 14.10
N GLN A 431 -6.87 45.38 12.85
CA GLN A 431 -7.02 46.28 11.69
C GLN A 431 -8.31 45.94 10.94
N PRO A 432 -9.38 46.72 11.15
CA PRO A 432 -10.58 46.66 10.32
C PRO A 432 -10.24 46.99 8.86
N SER A 433 -10.80 46.23 7.91
CA SER A 433 -10.60 46.46 6.47
C SER A 433 -11.43 47.63 5.90
N SER A 434 -12.34 48.17 6.72
CA SER A 434 -13.15 49.37 6.45
C SER A 434 -13.49 50.06 7.79
N SER A 435 -14.02 51.29 7.75
CA SER A 435 -14.40 52.01 8.97
C SER A 435 -15.40 51.20 9.81
N PRO A 436 -15.13 50.94 11.11
CA PRO A 436 -16.04 50.19 11.99
C PRO A 436 -17.39 50.89 12.27
N GLY A 437 -17.54 52.15 11.87
CA GLY A 437 -18.75 52.93 12.17
C GLY A 437 -18.93 53.13 13.68
N ALA A 438 -20.05 52.61 14.23
CA ALA A 438 -20.35 52.68 15.66
C ALA A 438 -19.62 51.63 16.52
N ALA A 439 -18.92 50.67 15.89
CA ALA A 439 -18.11 49.66 16.59
C ALA A 439 -16.65 50.12 16.75
N ALA A 440 -15.83 49.36 17.47
CA ALA A 440 -14.41 49.67 17.67
C ALA A 440 -13.50 48.63 16.99
N GLY A 441 -12.33 49.06 16.53
CA GLY A 441 -11.26 48.13 16.09
C GLY A 441 -10.71 47.28 17.25
N PHE A 442 -10.86 47.78 18.48
CA PHE A 442 -10.63 47.06 19.73
C PHE A 442 -11.77 47.44 20.69
N ASP A 443 -12.58 46.46 21.09
CA ASP A 443 -13.69 46.65 22.02
C ASP A 443 -13.43 45.90 23.34
N ALA A 444 -13.32 46.65 24.42
CA ALA A 444 -13.03 46.11 25.75
C ALA A 444 -14.29 46.14 26.61
N VAL A 445 -14.98 45.00 26.70
CA VAL A 445 -16.19 44.83 27.52
C VAL A 445 -15.82 44.28 28.89
N MET A 446 -16.15 45.02 29.94
CA MET A 446 -15.79 44.71 31.33
C MET A 446 -17.04 44.58 32.21
N THR A 447 -16.91 43.93 33.38
CA THR A 447 -18.06 43.66 34.27
C THR A 447 -18.21 44.72 35.36
N ALA A 448 -17.10 45.35 35.79
CA ALA A 448 -17.09 46.42 36.78
C ALA A 448 -16.44 47.70 36.22
N THR A 449 -16.86 48.86 36.73
CA THR A 449 -16.32 50.16 36.34
C THR A 449 -14.84 50.33 36.67
N THR A 450 -14.36 49.61 37.70
CA THR A 450 -12.97 49.59 38.16
C THR A 450 -12.11 48.54 37.46
N ASP A 451 -12.66 47.83 36.46
CA ASP A 451 -11.87 46.91 35.65
C ASP A 451 -10.94 47.69 34.73
N ARG A 452 -9.80 47.07 34.37
CA ARG A 452 -8.77 47.72 33.54
C ARG A 452 -9.01 47.36 32.08
N ALA A 453 -9.37 48.35 31.27
CA ALA A 453 -9.54 48.22 29.83
C ALA A 453 -8.21 48.19 29.06
N TYR A 454 -7.22 48.93 29.55
CA TYR A 454 -5.86 48.92 29.00
C TYR A 454 -4.83 49.10 30.11
N GLN A 455 -3.65 48.51 29.95
CA GLN A 455 -2.53 48.72 30.87
C GLN A 455 -1.17 48.48 30.21
N ALA A 456 -0.15 49.17 30.70
CA ALA A 456 1.24 48.98 30.30
C ALA A 456 2.18 48.86 31.51
N ASN A 457 3.23 48.06 31.38
CA ASN A 457 4.27 47.86 32.40
C ASN A 457 5.65 47.73 31.74
N VAL A 458 6.70 48.07 32.47
CA VAL A 458 8.07 47.68 32.12
C VAL A 458 8.40 46.41 32.88
N ILE A 459 9.13 45.48 32.25
CA ILE A 459 9.56 44.25 32.90
C ILE A 459 10.42 44.61 34.11
N GLY A 460 10.08 44.09 35.29
CA GLY A 460 10.73 44.41 36.56
C GLY A 460 10.01 45.45 37.42
N ASP A 461 9.02 46.18 36.88
CA ASP A 461 8.19 47.10 37.67
C ASP A 461 7.32 46.34 38.69
N ALA A 462 7.18 46.89 39.90
CA ALA A 462 6.26 46.39 40.93
C ALA A 462 4.80 46.79 40.64
N ASN A 463 4.59 47.90 39.93
CA ASN A 463 3.29 48.46 39.59
C ASN A 463 3.17 48.73 38.09
N ARG A 464 1.96 48.65 37.54
CA ARG A 464 1.72 49.04 36.13
C ARG A 464 1.79 50.55 35.98
N ARG A 465 2.52 51.03 34.96
CA ARG A 465 2.82 52.46 34.73
C ARG A 465 1.67 53.24 34.12
N LEU A 466 0.84 52.60 33.30
CA LEU A 466 -0.37 53.20 32.72
C LEU A 466 -1.52 52.24 32.90
N VAL A 467 -2.67 52.75 33.35
CA VAL A 467 -3.93 52.01 33.43
C VAL A 467 -5.06 52.90 32.93
N VAL A 468 -5.88 52.38 32.03
CA VAL A 468 -7.18 52.95 31.65
C VAL A 468 -8.25 52.01 32.18
N PHE A 469 -9.16 52.54 33.00
CA PHE A 469 -10.27 51.80 33.59
C PHE A 469 -11.52 51.83 32.69
N ALA A 470 -12.47 50.93 32.94
CA ALA A 470 -13.73 50.85 32.20
C ALA A 470 -14.61 52.11 32.36
N ASP A 471 -14.46 52.86 33.46
CA ASP A 471 -15.11 54.17 33.66
C ASP A 471 -14.41 55.35 32.95
N GLY A 472 -13.31 55.08 32.24
CA GLY A 472 -12.49 56.08 31.56
C GLY A 472 -11.47 56.79 32.46
N LYS A 473 -11.38 56.46 33.76
CA LYS A 473 -10.28 56.94 34.60
C LYS A 473 -8.96 56.46 34.02
N THR A 474 -8.01 57.37 33.89
CA THR A 474 -6.65 57.03 33.48
C THR A 474 -5.70 57.36 34.61
N GLU A 475 -4.83 56.41 34.95
CA GLU A 475 -3.81 56.53 36.00
C GLU A 475 -2.41 56.27 35.43
N TRP A 476 -1.44 57.06 35.88
CA TRP A 476 -0.03 56.90 35.55
C TRP A 476 0.83 56.83 36.82
N GLY A 477 1.99 56.17 36.73
CA GLY A 477 2.97 56.09 37.80
C GLY A 477 4.35 55.66 37.30
N ASP A 478 5.32 55.64 38.20
CA ASP A 478 6.73 55.36 37.90
C ASP A 478 7.08 53.87 37.77
N GLY A 479 6.15 52.98 38.15
CA GLY A 479 6.32 51.53 38.14
C GLY A 479 6.84 50.95 39.47
N THR A 480 7.19 51.78 40.44
CA THR A 480 7.64 51.35 41.78
C THR A 480 6.55 51.60 42.81
N ALA A 481 6.06 52.83 42.92
CA ALA A 481 5.02 53.21 43.88
C ALA A 481 3.60 52.96 43.33
N THR A 482 2.58 53.16 44.16
CA THR A 482 1.19 53.22 43.71
C THR A 482 1.04 54.40 42.75
N ARG A 483 0.24 54.23 41.68
CA ARG A 483 -0.01 55.28 40.69
C ARG A 483 -0.61 56.50 41.37
N ASP A 484 -0.04 57.66 41.11
CA ASP A 484 -0.26 58.91 41.85
C ASP A 484 -0.71 60.06 40.94
N ALA A 485 -0.61 59.91 39.62
CA ALA A 485 -1.17 60.83 38.63
C ALA A 485 -2.47 60.25 38.05
N ASN A 486 -3.53 61.07 37.98
CA ASN A 486 -4.79 60.65 37.38
C ASN A 486 -5.52 61.74 36.60
N LEU A 487 -6.38 61.28 35.68
CA LEU A 487 -7.31 62.11 34.93
C LEU A 487 -8.62 61.35 34.77
N TYR A 488 -9.74 61.96 35.18
CA TYR A 488 -11.03 61.30 35.13
C TYR A 488 -12.21 62.27 35.08
N ARG A 489 -13.36 61.75 34.67
CA ARG A 489 -14.63 62.47 34.72
C ARG A 489 -15.22 62.35 36.13
N SER A 490 -15.30 63.47 36.85
CA SER A 490 -15.87 63.49 38.21
C SER A 490 -17.40 63.65 38.22
N ALA A 491 -17.97 64.24 37.16
CA ALA A 491 -19.39 64.42 36.93
C ALA A 491 -19.67 64.71 35.44
N ALA A 492 -20.94 64.86 35.06
CA ALA A 492 -21.31 65.31 33.71
C ALA A 492 -20.60 66.62 33.34
N GLY A 493 -19.82 66.60 32.26
CA GLY A 493 -19.07 67.76 31.77
C GLY A 493 -17.87 68.19 32.62
N ARG A 494 -17.43 67.42 33.62
CA ARG A 494 -16.35 67.82 34.54
C ARG A 494 -15.17 66.85 34.53
N LEU A 495 -14.02 67.34 34.08
CA LEU A 495 -12.73 66.67 34.16
C LEU A 495 -12.01 67.04 35.47
N LYS A 496 -11.30 66.10 36.09
CA LYS A 496 -10.60 66.30 37.37
C LYS A 496 -9.28 65.52 37.43
N THR A 497 -8.34 66.06 38.19
CA THR A 497 -7.21 65.36 38.83
C THR A 497 -7.28 65.61 40.35
N ASP A 498 -6.72 64.71 41.17
CA ASP A 498 -6.88 64.80 42.63
C ASP A 498 -5.88 65.71 43.34
N THR A 499 -4.71 65.97 42.75
CA THR A 499 -3.66 66.79 43.36
C THR A 499 -3.47 68.09 42.59
N ALA A 500 -2.42 68.18 41.76
CA ALA A 500 -2.05 69.40 41.05
C ALA A 500 -2.21 69.22 39.54
N PHE A 501 -2.68 70.30 38.89
CA PHE A 501 -2.56 70.46 37.44
C PHE A 501 -1.61 71.62 37.17
N SER A 502 -0.40 71.30 36.71
CA SER A 502 0.61 72.30 36.38
C SER A 502 0.56 72.63 34.88
N VAL A 503 0.38 73.91 34.55
CA VAL A 503 0.39 74.40 33.17
C VAL A 503 1.72 75.09 32.92
N GLY A 504 2.54 74.51 32.03
CA GLY A 504 3.90 75.02 31.77
C GLY A 504 3.96 76.32 30.98
N THR A 505 2.88 76.72 30.30
CA THR A 505 2.82 77.93 29.48
C THR A 505 1.59 78.78 29.82
N ASN A 506 0.59 78.88 28.94
CA ASN A 506 -0.57 79.75 29.11
C ASN A 506 -1.80 78.94 29.49
N LEU A 507 -2.64 79.47 30.39
CA LEU A 507 -3.99 78.97 30.62
C LEU A 507 -4.97 79.90 29.88
N LEU A 508 -5.76 79.35 28.95
CA LEU A 508 -6.73 80.12 28.17
C LEU A 508 -8.15 79.70 28.55
N ILE A 509 -8.98 80.68 28.87
CA ILE A 509 -10.38 80.52 29.24
C ILE A 509 -11.23 81.24 28.19
N ASN A 510 -11.88 80.46 27.32
CA ASN A 510 -12.76 80.95 26.25
C ASN A 510 -12.11 81.95 25.27
N THR A 511 -10.77 81.95 25.16
CA THR A 511 -9.99 82.75 24.22
C THR A 511 -8.93 81.87 23.55
N THR A 512 -8.49 82.25 22.35
CA THR A 512 -7.33 81.66 21.67
C THR A 512 -6.15 82.63 21.56
N SER A 513 -6.35 83.90 21.94
CA SER A 513 -5.36 84.96 21.82
C SER A 513 -4.95 85.50 23.19
N VAL A 514 -3.65 85.74 23.35
CA VAL A 514 -3.01 86.28 24.56
C VAL A 514 -2.04 87.43 24.25
N GLY A 515 -2.13 88.01 23.05
CA GLY A 515 -1.31 89.17 22.67
C GLY A 515 0.20 88.95 22.79
N ALA A 516 0.69 87.75 22.42
CA ALA A 516 2.08 87.30 22.56
C ALA A 516 2.60 87.08 24.01
N GLY A 517 1.72 87.09 25.02
CA GLY A 517 2.09 86.75 26.40
C GLY A 517 2.54 85.29 26.60
N VAL A 518 3.47 85.08 27.52
CA VAL A 518 4.00 83.75 27.94
C VAL A 518 3.88 83.63 29.45
N GLY A 519 3.33 82.51 29.94
CA GLY A 519 3.06 82.30 31.37
C GLY A 519 1.80 83.04 31.84
N VAL A 520 0.86 83.34 30.94
CA VAL A 520 -0.29 84.22 31.22
C VAL A 520 -1.61 83.46 31.29
N LEU A 521 -2.58 84.09 31.98
CA LEU A 521 -3.98 83.68 32.00
C LEU A 521 -4.78 84.54 31.02
N GLY A 522 -5.18 83.98 29.89
CA GLY A 522 -6.09 84.62 28.94
C GLY A 522 -7.54 84.35 29.32
N ILE A 523 -8.34 85.40 29.52
CA ILE A 523 -9.78 85.28 29.82
C ILE A 523 -10.56 86.15 28.83
N ALA A 524 -11.43 85.54 28.01
CA ALA A 524 -12.34 86.32 27.17
C ALA A 524 -13.46 86.97 27.98
N ASN A 525 -14.11 87.97 27.37
CA ASN A 525 -15.38 88.48 27.90
C ASN A 525 -16.36 87.32 28.15
N ALA A 526 -17.01 87.34 29.31
CA ALA A 526 -18.08 86.40 29.63
C ALA A 526 -19.22 86.58 28.63
N THR A 527 -19.60 85.51 27.94
CA THR A 527 -20.77 85.50 27.04
C THR A 527 -22.07 85.68 27.83
N THR A 528 -22.07 85.29 29.09
CA THR A 528 -23.14 85.53 30.05
C THR A 528 -22.51 86.02 31.35
N VAL A 529 -22.75 87.29 31.68
CA VAL A 529 -22.24 87.88 32.92
C VAL A 529 -22.89 87.18 34.13
N PRO A 530 -22.13 86.78 35.16
CA PRO A 530 -22.70 86.13 36.34
C PRO A 530 -23.70 87.02 37.09
N THR A 531 -24.98 86.63 37.09
CA THR A 531 -26.06 87.31 37.82
C THR A 531 -26.40 86.63 39.16
N ALA A 532 -26.12 85.33 39.30
CA ALA A 532 -26.30 84.58 40.54
C ALA A 532 -25.02 84.58 41.39
N ASN A 533 -25.19 84.53 42.72
CA ASN A 533 -24.07 84.45 43.65
C ASN A 533 -23.56 83.00 43.76
N PRO A 534 -22.23 82.77 43.75
CA PRO A 534 -21.69 81.43 44.00
C PRO A 534 -21.87 81.01 45.46
N THR A 535 -22.03 79.70 45.70
CA THR A 535 -22.31 79.10 47.02
C THR A 535 -21.12 79.06 47.99
N SER A 536 -19.96 79.58 47.57
CA SER A 536 -18.77 79.88 48.39
C SER A 536 -17.74 80.56 47.49
N GLY A 537 -16.86 81.41 48.05
CA GLY A 537 -15.83 82.11 47.28
C GLY A 537 -16.39 83.14 46.31
N GLY A 538 -15.96 83.08 45.04
CA GLY A 538 -16.39 84.01 44.01
C GLY A 538 -15.98 83.57 42.60
N VAL A 539 -16.50 84.28 41.60
CA VAL A 539 -16.23 84.02 40.19
C VAL A 539 -15.43 85.17 39.60
N LEU A 540 -14.26 84.86 39.03
CA LEU A 540 -13.47 85.80 38.24
C LEU A 540 -13.94 85.74 36.79
N TYR A 541 -14.20 86.89 36.17
CA TYR A 541 -14.64 87.00 34.79
C TYR A 541 -14.19 88.33 34.17
N VAL A 542 -14.27 88.43 32.84
CA VAL A 542 -14.01 89.67 32.12
C VAL A 542 -15.34 90.16 31.51
N GLU A 543 -15.61 91.47 31.59
CA GLU A 543 -16.79 92.09 30.98
C GLU A 543 -16.38 93.41 30.33
N ALA A 544 -16.66 93.56 29.03
CA ALA A 544 -16.23 94.69 28.22
C ALA A 544 -14.72 95.02 28.38
N GLY A 545 -13.88 94.00 28.53
CA GLY A 545 -12.43 94.12 28.72
C GLY A 545 -11.97 94.30 30.17
N ALA A 546 -12.86 94.67 31.10
CA ALA A 546 -12.51 94.85 32.51
C ALA A 546 -12.51 93.52 33.27
N LEU A 547 -11.48 93.28 34.10
CA LEU A 547 -11.42 92.12 35.00
C LEU A 547 -12.29 92.37 36.23
N LYS A 548 -13.22 91.46 36.51
CA LYS A 548 -14.20 91.58 37.60
C LYS A 548 -14.26 90.31 38.45
N TYR A 549 -14.62 90.48 39.71
CA TYR A 549 -14.88 89.38 40.65
C TYR A 549 -16.24 89.55 41.32
N ARG A 550 -17.09 88.52 41.27
CA ARG A 550 -18.36 88.44 42.00
C ARG A 550 -18.20 87.53 43.21
N GLY A 551 -18.31 88.08 44.42
CA GLY A 551 -18.27 87.30 45.67
C GLY A 551 -19.60 86.61 45.99
N SER A 552 -19.56 85.60 46.87
CA SER A 552 -20.73 84.84 47.33
C SER A 552 -21.81 85.68 48.03
N SER A 553 -21.44 86.82 48.64
CA SER A 553 -22.39 87.77 49.22
C SER A 553 -23.01 88.75 48.21
N GLY A 554 -22.64 88.65 46.93
CA GLY A 554 -23.22 89.44 45.83
C GLY A 554 -22.48 90.71 45.44
N THR A 555 -21.44 91.10 46.18
CA THR A 555 -20.57 92.22 45.79
C THR A 555 -19.86 91.90 44.47
N VAL A 556 -19.96 92.81 43.50
CA VAL A 556 -19.18 92.77 42.25
C VAL A 556 -18.11 93.86 42.32
N THR A 557 -16.85 93.45 42.23
CA THR A 557 -15.69 94.35 42.25
C THR A 557 -15.02 94.36 40.88
N THR A 558 -14.87 95.54 40.29
CA THR A 558 -13.95 95.73 39.16
C THR A 558 -12.53 95.79 39.71
N ILE A 559 -11.69 94.84 39.32
CA ILE A 559 -10.30 94.70 39.78
C ILE A 559 -9.37 95.51 38.89
N ALA A 560 -9.56 95.45 37.55
CA ALA A 560 -8.80 96.21 36.58
C ALA A 560 -9.72 96.70 35.44
N PRO A 561 -9.64 97.99 35.03
CA PRO A 561 -10.36 98.50 33.86
C PRO A 561 -9.77 97.94 32.55
N ALA A 562 -10.51 98.11 31.45
CA ALA A 562 -10.10 97.69 30.10
C ALA A 562 -8.90 98.47 29.55
#